data_AF-A0A957TAB4-F1
#
_entry.id   AF-A0A957TAB4-F1
#
_cell.length_a   1.000
_cell.length_b   1.000
_cell.length_c   1.000
_cell.angle_alpha   90.00
_cell.angle_beta   90.00
_cell.angle_gamma   90.00
#
_symmetry.space_group_name_H-M   'P 1'
#
loop_
_entity.id
_entity.type
_entity.pdbx_description
1 polymer ?
#
loop_
_entity_poly.entity_id
_entity_poly.type
_entity_poly.pdbx_seq_one_letter_code
_entity_poly.pdbx_strand_id
1 'polypeptide(L)'
;MQSLSVGEDPFGHPLLVELLAQFFDLLGERDFAGCHRLLEQAATQWTGTPAHQFLTYCRAIVFFDERRWDQAEHALRPLLSQVLHPRLHVRVLNELAMVQEHFGRYEPALEAYEQAIDQLGVLVEHDDAD
;
A
#
# COMPACT_ATOMS: atom_id res chain seq x y z
N MET A 1 -9.40 -16.40 -13.02
CA MET A 1 -8.67 -15.13 -12.83
C MET A 1 -9.69 -14.06 -12.54
N GLN A 2 -9.50 -13.33 -11.45
CA GLN A 2 -10.32 -12.16 -11.12
C GLN A 2 -9.54 -10.92 -11.56
N SER A 3 -10.19 -10.06 -12.34
CA SER A 3 -9.59 -8.82 -12.85
C SER A 3 -10.21 -7.65 -12.11
N LEU A 4 -9.38 -6.79 -11.54
CA LEU A 4 -9.83 -5.48 -11.06
C LEU A 4 -9.81 -4.51 -12.23
N SER A 5 -10.92 -3.79 -12.43
CA SER A 5 -11.01 -2.76 -13.46
C SER A 5 -10.16 -1.54 -13.10
N VAL A 6 -9.69 -0.81 -14.11
CA VAL A 6 -9.09 0.51 -13.92
C VAL A 6 -10.21 1.47 -13.50
N GLY A 7 -10.24 1.84 -12.23
CA GLY A 7 -11.19 2.80 -11.66
C GLY A 7 -12.07 2.27 -10.53
N GLU A 8 -12.08 0.95 -10.27
CA GLU A 8 -12.70 0.42 -9.06
C GLU A 8 -11.79 0.70 -7.86
N ASP A 9 -12.37 1.21 -6.76
CA ASP A 9 -11.65 1.34 -5.50
C ASP A 9 -11.20 -0.07 -5.06
N PRO A 10 -9.89 -0.37 -5.09
CA PRO A 10 -9.40 -1.67 -4.67
C PRO A 10 -9.72 -1.95 -3.20
N PHE A 11 -10.09 -0.95 -2.40
CA PHE A 11 -10.45 -1.14 -1.00
C PHE A 11 -11.92 -1.48 -0.78
N GLY A 12 -12.78 -1.34 -1.80
CA GLY A 12 -14.23 -1.62 -1.72
C GLY A 12 -14.63 -3.00 -2.25
N HIS A 13 -13.73 -3.72 -2.92
CA HIS A 13 -14.04 -5.01 -3.53
C HIS A 13 -14.07 -6.13 -2.45
N PRO A 14 -15.09 -6.99 -2.38
CA PRO A 14 -15.23 -8.01 -1.31
C PRO A 14 -14.00 -8.91 -1.13
N LEU A 15 -13.37 -9.33 -2.22
CA LEU A 15 -12.15 -10.14 -2.18
C LEU A 15 -10.94 -9.42 -1.59
N LEU A 16 -10.85 -8.10 -1.76
CA LEU A 16 -9.80 -7.28 -1.18
C LEU A 16 -10.04 -7.07 0.31
N VAL A 17 -11.29 -6.96 0.74
CA VAL A 17 -11.66 -6.91 2.16
C VAL A 17 -11.26 -8.21 2.88
N GLU A 18 -11.57 -9.37 2.29
CA GLU A 18 -11.19 -10.67 2.86
C GLU A 18 -9.67 -10.86 2.92
N LEU A 19 -8.95 -10.47 1.85
CA LEU A 19 -7.50 -10.50 1.83
C LEU A 19 -6.92 -9.59 2.92
N LEU A 20 -7.43 -8.37 3.05
CA LEU A 20 -6.96 -7.39 4.03
C LEU A 20 -7.16 -7.87 5.46
N ALA A 21 -8.33 -8.46 5.77
CA ALA A 21 -8.60 -9.02 7.08
C ALA A 21 -7.57 -10.10 7.44
N GLN A 22 -7.39 -11.08 6.57
CA GLN A 22 -6.40 -12.16 6.77
C GLN A 22 -4.96 -11.63 6.85
N PHE A 23 -4.63 -10.65 6.00
CA PHE A 23 -3.31 -10.04 5.97
C PHE A 23 -3.00 -9.34 7.30
N PHE A 24 -3.93 -8.53 7.83
CA PHE A 24 -3.71 -7.81 9.08
C PHE A 24 -3.75 -8.73 10.31
N ASP A 25 -4.54 -9.81 10.29
CA ASP A 25 -4.49 -10.84 11.33
C ASP A 25 -3.09 -11.46 11.41
N LEU A 26 -2.55 -11.91 10.27
CA LEU A 26 -1.20 -12.49 10.18
C LEU A 26 -0.11 -11.49 10.58
N LEU A 27 -0.24 -10.23 10.15
CA LEU A 27 0.70 -9.17 10.48
C LEU A 27 0.69 -8.88 12.00
N GLY A 28 -0.50 -8.82 12.61
CA GLY A 28 -0.67 -8.64 14.06
C GLY A 28 -0.09 -9.79 14.88
N GLU A 29 -0.21 -11.02 14.38
CA GLU A 29 0.45 -12.21 14.95
C GLU A 29 1.95 -12.28 14.66
N ARG A 30 2.47 -11.37 13.84
CA ARG A 30 3.85 -11.36 13.31
C ARG A 30 4.21 -12.63 12.53
N ASP A 31 3.22 -13.32 11.94
CA ASP A 31 3.45 -14.41 10.99
C ASP A 31 3.77 -13.85 9.60
N PHE A 32 4.97 -13.31 9.45
CA PHE A 32 5.42 -12.73 8.19
C PHE A 32 5.51 -13.76 7.06
N ALA A 33 5.84 -15.01 7.40
CA ALA A 33 5.85 -16.10 6.42
C ALA A 33 4.44 -16.39 5.90
N GLY A 34 3.43 -16.32 6.77
CA GLY A 34 2.02 -16.33 6.41
C GLY A 34 1.67 -15.18 5.47
N CYS A 35 2.05 -13.95 5.81
CA CYS A 35 1.81 -12.77 4.96
C CYS A 35 2.39 -12.97 3.55
N HIS A 36 3.66 -13.41 3.43
CA HIS A 36 4.27 -13.64 2.12
C HIS A 36 3.54 -14.71 1.31
N ARG A 37 3.18 -15.83 1.93
CA ARG A 37 2.40 -16.89 1.25
C ARG A 37 1.04 -16.39 0.78
N LEU A 38 0.34 -15.62 1.62
CA LEU A 38 -0.95 -15.04 1.29
C LEU A 38 -0.85 -14.11 0.08
N LEU A 39 0.15 -13.21 0.07
CA LEU A 39 0.38 -12.27 -1.03
C LEU A 39 0.81 -12.97 -2.32
N GLU A 40 1.62 -14.03 -2.23
CA GLU A 40 1.99 -14.85 -3.38
C GLU A 40 0.76 -15.55 -3.99
N GLN A 41 -0.10 -16.14 -3.15
CA GLN A 41 -1.34 -16.75 -3.60
C GLN A 41 -2.26 -15.73 -4.28
N ALA A 42 -2.45 -14.55 -3.67
CA ALA A 42 -3.26 -13.48 -4.25
C ALA A 42 -2.70 -13.03 -5.62
N ALA A 43 -1.38 -12.91 -5.75
CA ALA A 43 -0.73 -12.54 -7.02
C ALA A 43 -0.95 -13.56 -8.15
N THR A 44 -1.17 -14.84 -7.83
CA THR A 44 -1.52 -15.84 -8.85
C THR A 44 -2.98 -15.80 -9.28
N GLN A 45 -3.86 -15.30 -8.41
CA GLN A 45 -5.31 -15.31 -8.63
C GLN A 45 -5.80 -14.02 -9.28
N TRP A 46 -5.16 -12.91 -8.93
CA TRP A 46 -5.56 -11.56 -9.31
C TRP A 46 -4.65 -11.02 -10.40
N THR A 47 -5.26 -10.45 -11.42
CA THR A 47 -4.56 -9.88 -12.57
C THR A 47 -4.90 -8.41 -12.74
N GLY A 48 -4.06 -7.70 -13.49
CA GLY A 48 -4.23 -6.27 -13.76
C GLY A 48 -3.37 -5.38 -12.88
N THR A 49 -3.08 -4.18 -13.38
CA THR A 49 -2.16 -3.23 -12.75
C THR A 49 -2.58 -2.83 -11.32
N PRO A 50 -3.86 -2.49 -11.04
CA PRO A 50 -4.28 -2.09 -9.69
C PRO A 50 -4.04 -3.18 -8.63
N ALA A 51 -4.33 -4.45 -8.98
CA ALA A 51 -4.08 -5.59 -8.09
C ALA A 51 -2.59 -5.71 -7.76
N HIS A 52 -1.72 -5.64 -8.77
CA HIS A 52 -0.27 -5.74 -8.58
C HIS A 52 0.29 -4.58 -7.76
N GLN A 53 -0.20 -3.36 -7.97
CA GLN A 53 0.20 -2.18 -7.20
C GLN A 53 -0.17 -2.34 -5.73
N PHE A 54 -1.40 -2.78 -5.46
CA PHE A 54 -1.89 -3.02 -4.11
C PHE A 54 -1.10 -4.14 -3.40
N LEU A 55 -0.88 -5.28 -4.06
CA LEU A 55 -0.10 -6.38 -3.48
C LEU A 55 1.37 -5.98 -3.23
N THR A 56 1.95 -5.14 -4.10
CA THR A 56 3.28 -4.57 -3.89
C THR A 56 3.32 -3.68 -2.64
N TYR A 57 2.30 -2.84 -2.45
CA TYR A 57 2.14 -2.02 -1.25
C TYR A 57 2.04 -2.90 0.01
N CYS A 58 1.17 -3.92 0.03
CA CYS A 58 1.07 -4.84 1.17
C CYS A 58 2.40 -5.54 1.46
N ARG A 59 3.14 -5.96 0.44
CA ARG A 59 4.46 -6.58 0.61
C ARG A 59 5.47 -5.62 1.23
N ALA A 60 5.41 -4.33 0.91
CA ALA A 60 6.25 -3.31 1.53
C ALA A 60 5.96 -3.16 3.02
N ILE A 61 4.69 -3.22 3.45
CA ILE A 61 4.31 -3.21 4.88
C ILE A 61 4.95 -4.39 5.61
N VAL A 62 4.90 -5.60 5.01
CA VAL A 62 5.56 -6.77 5.62
C VAL A 62 7.07 -6.55 5.77
N PHE A 63 7.73 -6.00 4.74
CA PHE A 63 9.16 -5.66 4.84
C PHE A 63 9.44 -4.62 5.93
N PHE A 64 8.56 -3.63 6.09
CA PHE A 64 8.67 -2.63 7.13
C PHE A 64 8.63 -3.26 8.53
N ASP A 65 7.64 -4.11 8.80
CA ASP A 65 7.48 -4.79 10.09
C ASP A 65 8.59 -5.82 10.37
N GLU A 66 9.14 -6.44 9.32
CA GLU A 66 10.36 -7.24 9.38
C GLU A 66 11.63 -6.41 9.62
N ARG A 67 11.54 -5.06 9.66
CA ARG A 67 12.66 -4.10 9.74
C ARG A 67 13.62 -4.17 8.56
N ARG A 68 13.13 -4.63 7.41
CA ARG A 68 13.86 -4.67 6.13
C ARG A 68 13.56 -3.39 5.35
N TRP A 69 13.92 -2.25 5.94
CA TRP A 69 13.57 -0.93 5.43
C TRP A 69 14.06 -0.68 4.00
N ASP A 70 15.23 -1.21 3.62
CA ASP A 70 15.75 -1.12 2.25
C ASP A 70 14.79 -1.77 1.23
N GLN A 71 14.18 -2.89 1.60
CA GLN A 71 13.25 -3.62 0.73
C GLN A 71 11.87 -2.98 0.72
N ALA A 72 11.43 -2.42 1.85
CA ALA A 72 10.23 -1.60 1.90
C ALA A 72 10.36 -0.38 0.97
N GLU A 73 11.47 0.36 1.06
CA GLU A 73 11.76 1.49 0.17
C GLU A 73 11.79 1.06 -1.30
N HIS A 74 12.48 -0.05 -1.60
CA HIS A 74 12.61 -0.56 -2.96
C HIS A 74 11.25 -0.98 -3.56
N ALA A 75 10.32 -1.46 -2.74
CA ALA A 75 8.98 -1.80 -3.19
C ALA A 75 8.07 -0.56 -3.36
N LEU A 76 8.16 0.43 -2.47
CA LEU A 76 7.30 1.61 -2.47
C LEU A 76 7.68 2.64 -3.53
N ARG A 77 8.98 2.94 -3.67
CA ARG A 77 9.45 4.03 -4.54
C ARG A 77 9.00 3.89 -5.99
N PRO A 78 9.04 2.70 -6.63
CA PRO A 78 8.55 2.52 -7.99
C PRO A 78 7.03 2.70 -8.15
N LEU A 79 6.23 2.55 -7.07
CA LEU A 79 4.78 2.77 -7.14
C LEU A 79 4.46 4.25 -7.34
N LEU A 80 5.23 5.16 -6.75
CA LEU A 80 5.03 6.62 -6.91
C LEU A 80 5.34 7.12 -8.33
N SER A 81 6.02 6.32 -9.16
CA SER A 81 6.20 6.63 -10.59
C SER A 81 5.06 6.11 -11.47
N GLN A 82 4.03 5.49 -10.88
CA GLN A 82 2.89 4.93 -11.60
C GLN A 82 1.62 5.73 -11.30
N VAL A 83 0.61 5.57 -12.16
CA VAL A 83 -0.74 6.03 -11.85
C VAL A 83 -1.34 5.08 -10.82
N LEU A 84 -1.53 5.58 -9.60
CA LEU A 84 -2.16 4.87 -8.49
C LEU A 84 -3.58 5.39 -8.25
N HIS A 85 -4.44 4.54 -7.69
CA HIS A 85 -5.68 5.01 -7.09
C HIS A 85 -5.36 6.06 -6.00
N PRO A 86 -6.09 7.20 -5.90
CA PRO A 86 -5.71 8.29 -4.98
C PRO A 86 -5.51 7.84 -3.53
N ARG A 87 -6.40 7.00 -2.99
CA ARG A 87 -6.26 6.46 -1.63
C ARG A 87 -5.02 5.57 -1.46
N LEU A 88 -4.64 4.82 -2.50
CA LEU A 88 -3.40 4.03 -2.48
C LEU A 88 -2.17 4.92 -2.55
N HIS A 89 -2.21 5.99 -3.36
CA HIS A 89 -1.12 6.96 -3.46
C HIS A 89 -0.79 7.60 -2.11
N VAL A 90 -1.81 8.10 -1.39
CA VAL A 90 -1.67 8.66 -0.03
C VAL A 90 -1.02 7.67 0.92
N ARG A 91 -1.46 6.40 0.90
CA ARG A 91 -0.90 5.34 1.75
C ARG A 91 0.57 5.06 1.40
N VAL A 92 0.91 4.96 0.11
CA VAL A 92 2.30 4.73 -0.33
C VAL A 92 3.21 5.88 0.09
N LEU A 93 2.76 7.14 -0.02
CA LEU A 93 3.50 8.31 0.45
C LEU A 93 3.77 8.22 1.97
N ASN A 94 2.74 7.91 2.75
CA ASN A 94 2.88 7.77 4.20
C ASN A 94 3.87 6.67 4.60
N GLU A 95 3.76 5.47 4.01
CA GLU A 95 4.70 4.38 4.31
C GLU A 95 6.13 4.72 3.88
N LEU A 96 6.30 5.38 2.73
CA LEU A 96 7.63 5.80 2.27
C LEU A 96 8.23 6.83 3.22
N ALA A 97 7.44 7.77 3.72
CA ALA A 97 7.86 8.76 4.70
C ALA A 97 8.37 8.09 5.99
N MET A 98 7.62 7.12 6.53
CA MET A 98 8.04 6.33 7.69
C MET A 98 9.37 5.59 7.42
N VAL A 99 9.54 5.01 6.23
CA VAL A 99 10.80 4.38 5.83
C VAL A 99 11.96 5.39 5.76
N GLN A 100 11.74 6.58 5.19
CA GLN A 100 12.77 7.64 5.16
C GLN A 100 13.16 8.09 6.57
N GLU A 101 12.19 8.22 7.48
CA GLU A 101 12.43 8.55 8.89
C GLU A 101 13.32 7.51 9.57
N HIS A 102 13.09 6.21 9.31
CA HIS A 102 13.97 5.14 9.81
C HIS A 102 15.40 5.23 9.27
N PHE A 103 15.59 5.75 8.06
CA PHE A 103 16.92 6.04 7.51
C PHE A 103 17.53 7.34 8.01
N GLY A 104 16.82 8.11 8.85
CA GLY A 104 17.24 9.45 9.31
C GLY A 104 17.16 10.51 8.21
N ARG A 105 16.45 10.25 7.12
CA ARG A 105 16.22 11.18 6.01
C ARG A 105 14.95 11.98 6.29
N TYR A 106 15.04 12.90 7.25
CA TYR A 106 13.88 13.60 7.79
C TYR A 106 13.25 14.59 6.79
N GLU A 107 14.05 15.28 5.98
CA GLU A 107 13.52 16.24 5.00
C GLU A 107 12.69 15.51 3.91
N PRO A 108 13.18 14.44 3.26
CA PRO A 108 12.35 13.66 2.35
C PRO A 108 11.13 13.01 3.01
N ALA A 109 11.22 12.63 4.29
CA ALA A 109 10.08 12.10 5.03
C ALA A 109 8.99 13.16 5.20
N LEU A 110 9.37 14.38 5.61
CA LEU A 110 8.44 15.50 5.77
C LEU A 110 7.74 15.85 4.46
N GLU A 111 8.49 15.97 3.36
CA GLU A 111 7.91 16.25 2.04
C GLU A 111 6.88 15.20 1.62
N ALA A 112 7.12 13.93 1.93
CA ALA A 112 6.20 12.84 1.63
C ALA A 112 4.94 12.88 2.52
N TYR A 113 5.08 13.19 3.82
CA TYR A 113 3.94 13.39 4.71
C TYR A 113 3.07 14.58 4.29
N GLU A 114 3.68 15.71 3.93
CA GLU A 114 2.97 16.90 3.46
C GLU A 114 2.15 16.59 2.21
N GLN A 115 2.75 15.93 1.22
CA GLN A 115 2.04 15.48 0.02
C GLN A 115 0.87 14.54 0.34
N ALA A 116 1.04 13.63 1.31
CA ALA A 116 -0.02 12.72 1.72
C ALA A 116 -1.20 13.47 2.37
N ILE A 117 -0.91 14.46 3.21
CA ILE A 117 -1.91 15.30 3.88
C ILE A 117 -2.68 16.16 2.88
N ASP A 118 -1.96 16.85 1.98
CA ASP A 118 -2.58 17.71 0.97
C ASP A 118 -3.56 16.92 0.10
N GLN A 119 -3.14 15.75 -0.35
CA GLN A 119 -3.98 14.89 -1.17
C GLN A 119 -5.15 14.28 -0.38
N LEU A 120 -4.95 13.94 0.90
CA LEU A 120 -6.03 13.47 1.76
C LEU A 120 -7.08 14.56 1.98
N GLY A 121 -6.66 15.82 2.17
CA GLY A 121 -7.57 16.97 2.28
C GLY A 121 -8.47 17.10 1.06
N VAL A 122 -7.90 17.01 -0.14
CA VAL A 122 -8.67 17.02 -1.40
C VAL A 122 -9.67 15.87 -1.46
N LEU A 123 -9.29 14.66 -1.03
CA LEU A 123 -10.20 13.50 -1.07
C LEU A 123 -11.39 13.64 -0.12
N VAL A 124 -11.17 14.15 1.10
CA VAL A 124 -12.25 14.36 2.07
C VAL A 124 -13.23 15.42 1.59
N GLU A 125 -12.74 16.52 1.03
CA GLU A 125 -13.59 17.58 0.47
C GLU A 125 -14.49 17.10 -0.68
N HIS A 126 -14.06 16.10 -1.45
CA HIS A 126 -14.86 15.50 -2.51
C HIS A 126 -15.86 14.45 -1.98
N ASP A 127 -15.48 13.65 -0.97
CA ASP A 127 -16.38 12.66 -0.35
C ASP A 127 -17.55 13.34 0.40
N ASP A 128 -17.40 14.59 0.85
CA ASP A 128 -18.46 15.38 1.51
C ASP A 128 -19.40 16.12 0.52
N ALA A 129 -19.10 16.11 -0.78
CA ALA A 129 -19.83 16.86 -1.81
C ALA A 129 -20.83 16.04 -2.65
N ASP A 130 -20.84 14.70 -2.48
CA ASP A 130 -21.74 13.73 -3.15
C ASP A 130 -22.80 13.15 -2.20
#